data_AF-A0A8J3LTS4-F1
#
_entry.id   AF-A0A8J3LTS4-F1
#
_cell.length_a   1.000
_cell.length_b   1.000
_cell.length_c   1.000
_cell.angle_alpha   90.00
_cell.angle_beta   90.00
_cell.angle_gamma   90.00
#
_symmetry.space_group_name_H-M   'P 1'
#
loop_
_entity.id
_entity.type
_entity.pdbx_description
1 polymer ?
#
loop_
_entity_poly.entity_id
_entity_poly.type
_entity_poly.pdbx_seq_one_letter_code
_entity_poly.pdbx_strand_id
1 'polypeptide(L)'
;MFNPLEYNGIPLERQTRDWRELDVAPIDTESADPYATCRIIAVNGAENEAIQFEYQIARNHADSDIRREMDYLGSLSEQQHRVVDRLLPETGSVVDRALDYELAAVELDSWLARGEPDPHRREVYESDALEDFDHLYRYADVLELFRRRRAEQVADELTDVLPERPEPGAVPVEGEGRREPTTAPISDLNALTLLSVEQLMRAFYRSAAPDYVDPATRPTYREISQEERDQLTRHQALVDPNASPWRQLVLHEYNECYLYYSFLQQETDPRLRAVWELYLDMELARLQLARDLLRRFEDRDADEVVGSGLPEPLGFEENRAFLRRLLAARLAPDTVGSAAMREVPEVREVNERLENAPAISGERDLIDVLTEQHRRIEALFGEFDVATDERRQSVWAELVDLLRAHEGAEGELVHPLARDRIVGGFNVVRDLIDEERKINELLTPLIDADVSEEGIAAAIGDLRDAVTAHARNEERLEFPQLREHLPAEQLRAMASAAARPAVPA
;
A
#
# COMPACT_ATOMS: atom_id res chain seq x y z
N MET A 1 -10.23 11.91 -24.50
CA MET A 1 -8.85 11.54 -24.14
C MET A 1 -8.03 12.81 -24.24
N PHE A 2 -7.42 13.24 -23.13
CA PHE A 2 -6.55 14.40 -23.11
C PHE A 2 -5.22 14.04 -23.77
N ASN A 3 -4.68 14.93 -24.62
CA ASN A 3 -3.41 14.71 -25.32
C ASN A 3 -2.45 15.88 -25.08
N PRO A 4 -1.43 15.74 -24.22
CA PRO A 4 -0.58 16.85 -23.81
C PRO A 4 0.26 17.41 -24.96
N LEU A 5 0.50 16.61 -26.01
CA LEU A 5 1.23 17.04 -27.20
C LEU A 5 0.51 18.14 -28.00
N GLU A 6 -0.79 18.35 -27.78
CA GLU A 6 -1.63 19.33 -28.49
C GLU A 6 -1.75 20.69 -27.79
N TYR A 7 -1.20 20.83 -26.58
CA TYR A 7 -1.34 22.04 -25.76
C TYR A 7 0.01 22.71 -25.51
N ASN A 8 0.03 24.04 -25.53
CA ASN A 8 1.27 24.81 -25.39
C ASN A 8 1.67 25.10 -23.93
N GLY A 9 0.75 24.94 -22.97
CA GLY A 9 0.99 25.27 -21.57
C GLY A 9 1.34 26.74 -21.29
N ILE A 10 1.90 26.97 -20.10
CA ILE A 10 2.46 28.27 -19.67
C ILE A 10 3.88 28.39 -20.22
N PRO A 11 4.20 29.43 -21.02
CA PRO A 11 5.55 29.63 -21.55
C PRO A 11 6.64 29.64 -20.46
N LEU A 12 7.81 29.05 -20.74
CA LEU A 12 8.89 28.85 -19.76
C LEU A 12 9.28 30.14 -19.03
N GLU A 13 9.34 31.27 -19.75
CA GLU A 13 9.69 32.59 -19.22
C GLU A 13 8.67 33.14 -18.21
N ARG A 14 7.49 32.52 -18.11
CA ARG A 14 6.41 32.85 -17.17
C ARG A 14 6.23 31.79 -16.08
N GLN A 15 7.10 30.78 -16.03
CA GLN A 15 7.01 29.70 -15.06
C GLN A 15 7.73 30.00 -13.75
N THR A 16 8.70 30.93 -13.75
CA THR A 16 9.43 31.31 -12.52
C THR A 16 8.48 31.87 -11.46
N ARG A 17 8.64 31.39 -10.22
CA ARG A 17 7.78 31.76 -9.10
C ARG A 17 8.53 32.54 -8.03
N ASP A 18 7.80 33.37 -7.30
CA ASP A 18 8.37 34.08 -6.17
C ASP A 18 8.41 33.19 -4.91
N TRP A 19 9.26 33.54 -3.94
CA TRP A 19 9.48 32.71 -2.75
C TRP A 19 8.22 32.45 -1.92
N ARG A 20 7.21 33.33 -1.98
CA ARG A 20 5.94 33.16 -1.26
C ARG A 20 5.05 32.14 -1.94
N GLU A 21 5.08 32.09 -3.28
CA GLU A 21 4.39 31.05 -4.05
C GLU A 21 5.03 29.67 -3.82
N LEU A 22 6.33 29.62 -3.51
CA LEU A 22 7.06 28.40 -3.17
C LEU A 22 6.88 27.95 -1.70
N ASP A 23 6.35 28.83 -0.84
CA ASP A 23 6.19 28.60 0.60
C ASP A 23 4.82 27.99 0.90
N VAL A 24 4.62 26.73 0.51
CA VAL A 24 3.37 25.99 0.78
C VAL A 24 3.37 25.33 2.16
N ALA A 25 2.17 25.14 2.71
CA ALA A 25 1.98 24.36 3.93
C ALA A 25 1.99 22.84 3.61
N PRO A 26 2.47 21.99 4.53
CA PRO A 26 2.28 20.55 4.41
C PRO A 26 0.79 20.18 4.48
N ILE A 27 0.42 19.00 3.98
CA ILE A 27 -0.92 18.45 4.19
C ILE A 27 -1.11 18.01 5.64
N ASP A 28 -2.36 18.04 6.09
CA ASP A 28 -2.77 17.45 7.36
C ASP A 28 -3.29 16.03 7.11
N THR A 29 -2.57 15.03 7.61
CA THR A 29 -2.88 13.61 7.37
C THR A 29 -4.19 13.16 7.99
N GLU A 30 -4.69 13.84 9.03
CA GLU A 30 -5.96 13.48 9.67
C GLU A 30 -7.18 13.86 8.81
N SER A 31 -7.04 14.90 7.98
CA SER A 31 -8.14 15.45 7.18
C SER A 31 -7.98 15.27 5.68
N ALA A 32 -6.78 14.89 5.22
CA ALA A 32 -6.50 14.62 3.82
C ALA A 32 -7.08 13.27 3.35
N ASP A 33 -7.21 13.15 2.03
CA ASP A 33 -7.47 11.87 1.38
C ASP A 33 -6.38 10.84 1.75
N PRO A 34 -6.72 9.56 2.02
CA PRO A 34 -5.77 8.55 2.46
C PRO A 34 -4.57 8.34 1.54
N TYR A 35 -4.70 8.68 0.25
CA TYR A 35 -3.66 8.52 -0.76
C TYR A 35 -2.98 9.84 -1.16
N ALA A 36 -3.29 10.96 -0.48
CA ALA A 36 -2.69 12.26 -0.78
C ALA A 36 -1.15 12.22 -0.65
N THR A 37 -0.64 11.59 0.41
CA THR A 37 0.81 11.40 0.61
C THR A 37 1.43 10.58 -0.53
N CYS A 38 0.80 9.47 -0.95
CA CYS A 38 1.27 8.65 -2.06
C CYS A 38 1.35 9.45 -3.37
N ARG A 39 0.33 10.27 -3.68
CA ARG A 39 0.34 11.17 -4.86
C ARG A 39 1.49 12.16 -4.82
N ILE A 40 1.73 12.77 -3.66
CA ILE A 40 2.83 13.70 -3.48
C ILE A 40 4.18 13.00 -3.67
N ILE A 41 4.38 11.81 -3.09
CA ILE A 41 5.62 11.04 -3.24
C ILE A 41 5.87 10.64 -4.70
N ALA A 42 4.85 10.18 -5.41
CA ALA A 42 4.98 9.78 -6.82
C ALA A 42 5.41 10.95 -7.71
N VAL A 43 4.79 12.13 -7.56
CA VAL A 43 5.20 13.33 -8.30
C VAL A 43 6.58 13.81 -7.87
N ASN A 44 6.87 13.78 -6.56
CA ASN A 44 8.18 14.17 -6.03
C ASN A 44 9.30 13.31 -6.65
N GLY A 45 9.07 12.01 -6.78
CA GLY A 45 10.00 11.10 -7.45
C GLY A 45 10.27 11.52 -8.89
N ALA A 46 9.20 11.73 -9.68
CA ALA A 46 9.30 12.12 -11.08
C ALA A 46 10.04 13.46 -11.27
N GLU A 47 9.69 14.48 -10.50
CA GLU A 47 10.35 15.79 -10.52
C GLU A 47 11.83 15.70 -10.11
N ASN A 48 12.14 14.89 -9.09
CA ASN A 48 13.52 14.68 -8.67
C ASN A 48 14.35 13.96 -9.75
N GLU A 49 13.79 13.00 -10.48
CA GLU A 49 14.45 12.41 -11.65
C GLU A 49 14.66 13.50 -12.72
N ALA A 50 13.59 14.16 -13.17
CA ALA A 50 13.67 15.19 -14.22
C ALA A 50 14.82 16.19 -13.96
N ILE A 51 14.96 16.70 -12.73
CA ILE A 51 16.07 17.57 -12.31
C ILE A 51 17.44 16.91 -12.54
N GLN A 52 17.65 15.67 -12.10
CA GLN A 52 18.93 14.97 -12.28
C GLN A 52 19.24 14.78 -13.76
N PHE A 53 18.24 14.39 -14.55
CA PHE A 53 18.36 14.13 -15.97
C PHE A 53 18.68 15.40 -16.78
N GLU A 54 17.95 16.48 -16.55
CA GLU A 54 18.15 17.77 -17.21
C GLU A 54 19.55 18.33 -16.93
N TYR A 55 19.99 18.33 -15.67
CA TYR A 55 21.35 18.74 -15.32
C TYR A 55 22.41 17.76 -15.81
N GLN A 56 22.08 16.48 -16.04
CA GLN A 56 22.98 15.56 -16.70
C GLN A 56 23.20 15.97 -18.17
N ILE A 57 22.15 16.36 -18.91
CA ILE A 57 22.31 16.90 -20.26
C ILE A 57 23.12 18.20 -20.20
N ALA A 58 22.79 19.12 -19.30
CA ALA A 58 23.47 20.41 -19.17
C ALA A 58 24.96 20.28 -18.85
N ARG A 59 25.37 19.29 -18.05
CA ARG A 59 26.78 19.03 -17.73
C ARG A 59 27.56 18.43 -18.89
N ASN A 60 26.93 17.61 -19.70
CA ASN A 60 27.65 16.73 -20.65
C ASN A 60 27.49 17.14 -22.12
N HIS A 61 26.54 18.01 -22.47
CA HIS A 61 26.31 18.39 -23.85
C HIS A 61 27.36 19.41 -24.37
N ALA A 62 27.80 19.26 -25.62
CA ALA A 62 28.86 20.11 -26.19
C ALA A 62 28.36 21.52 -26.56
N ASP A 63 27.11 21.66 -26.99
CA ASP A 63 26.50 22.94 -27.38
C ASP A 63 26.16 23.79 -26.15
N SER A 64 26.70 25.01 -26.06
CA SER A 64 26.44 25.95 -24.96
C SER A 64 25.01 26.43 -24.86
N ASP A 65 24.27 26.44 -25.97
CA ASP A 65 22.90 26.95 -25.99
C ASP A 65 21.97 25.92 -25.38
N ILE A 66 22.16 24.66 -25.76
CA ILE A 66 21.50 23.50 -25.13
C ILE A 66 21.80 23.44 -23.64
N ARG A 67 23.07 23.62 -23.24
CA ARG A 67 23.41 23.62 -21.81
C ARG A 67 22.65 24.69 -21.03
N ARG A 68 22.59 25.92 -21.55
CA ARG A 68 21.83 27.01 -20.92
C ARG A 68 20.32 26.75 -20.88
N GLU A 69 19.78 26.10 -21.90
CA GLU A 69 18.38 25.74 -21.98
C GLU A 69 18.02 24.65 -20.96
N MET A 70 18.83 23.60 -20.84
CA MET A 70 18.66 22.54 -19.85
C MET A 70 18.95 23.01 -18.42
N ASP A 71 19.93 23.90 -18.21
CA ASP A 71 20.17 24.54 -16.91
C ASP A 71 18.95 25.37 -16.47
N TYR A 72 18.31 26.06 -17.42
CA TYR A 72 17.10 26.84 -17.13
C TYR A 72 15.92 25.93 -16.81
N LEU A 73 15.72 24.88 -17.60
CA LEU A 73 14.68 23.87 -17.37
C LEU A 73 14.82 23.23 -15.98
N GLY A 74 16.01 22.74 -15.63
CA GLY A 74 16.33 22.23 -14.28
C GLY A 74 16.06 23.20 -13.15
N SER A 75 16.29 24.50 -13.36
CA SER A 75 15.97 25.50 -12.35
C SER A 75 14.46 25.72 -12.13
N LEU A 76 13.63 25.38 -13.12
CA LEU A 76 12.17 25.42 -13.04
C LEU A 76 11.64 24.15 -12.37
N SER A 77 12.12 22.97 -12.77
CA SER A 77 11.80 21.68 -12.15
C SER A 77 12.19 21.69 -10.66
N GLU A 78 13.35 22.25 -10.30
CA GLU A 78 13.74 22.47 -8.89
C GLU A 78 12.73 23.31 -8.08
N GLN A 79 12.05 24.27 -8.71
CA GLN A 79 11.06 25.09 -8.01
C GLN A 79 9.77 24.31 -7.76
N GLN A 80 9.36 23.46 -8.70
CA GLN A 80 8.20 22.58 -8.53
C GLN A 80 8.47 21.49 -7.52
N HIS A 81 9.57 20.76 -7.67
CA HIS A 81 10.02 19.78 -6.69
C HIS A 81 10.03 20.36 -5.27
N ARG A 82 10.54 21.58 -5.08
CA ARG A 82 10.53 22.25 -3.76
C ARG A 82 9.13 22.46 -3.18
N VAL A 83 8.14 22.76 -4.02
CA VAL A 83 6.75 22.88 -3.58
C VAL A 83 6.18 21.50 -3.29
N VAL A 84 6.32 20.55 -4.20
CA VAL A 84 5.79 19.18 -4.04
C VAL A 84 6.36 18.52 -2.79
N ASP A 85 7.67 18.55 -2.60
CA ASP A 85 8.34 18.01 -1.41
C ASP A 85 7.82 18.63 -0.11
N ARG A 86 7.52 19.93 -0.13
CA ARG A 86 7.00 20.65 1.03
C ARG A 86 5.51 20.40 1.32
N LEU A 87 4.78 19.80 0.38
CA LEU A 87 3.42 19.33 0.62
C LEU A 87 3.40 18.07 1.49
N LEU A 88 4.50 17.31 1.54
CA LEU A 88 4.59 16.11 2.37
C LEU A 88 4.30 16.45 3.84
N PRO A 89 3.59 15.56 4.56
CA PRO A 89 3.25 15.81 5.95
C PRO A 89 4.51 15.88 6.83
N GLU A 90 4.42 16.67 7.89
CA GLU A 90 5.45 16.68 8.92
C GLU A 90 5.45 15.33 9.64
N THR A 91 6.60 14.68 9.70
CA THR A 91 6.75 13.37 10.36
C THR A 91 7.43 13.53 11.72
N GLY A 92 7.06 12.68 12.68
CA GLY A 92 7.63 12.68 14.03
C GLY A 92 8.97 11.95 14.09
N SER A 93 9.22 11.04 13.15
CA SER A 93 10.44 10.24 13.08
C SER A 93 10.91 9.95 11.63
N VAL A 94 12.15 9.46 11.51
CA VAL A 94 12.67 8.92 10.24
C VAL A 94 11.85 7.72 9.78
N VAL A 95 11.40 6.88 10.72
CA VAL A 95 10.65 5.66 10.40
C VAL A 95 9.24 5.99 9.92
N ASP A 96 8.62 7.04 10.44
CA ASP A 96 7.31 7.51 9.95
C ASP A 96 7.42 7.90 8.47
N ARG A 97 8.50 8.61 8.08
CA ARG A 97 8.73 8.95 6.68
C ARG A 97 9.07 7.73 5.82
N ALA A 98 9.80 6.76 6.37
CA ALA A 98 10.05 5.49 5.68
C ALA A 98 8.72 4.77 5.40
N LEU A 99 7.81 4.73 6.38
CA LEU A 99 6.47 4.13 6.23
C LEU A 99 5.65 4.81 5.13
N ASP A 100 5.68 6.15 5.02
CA ASP A 100 5.02 6.88 3.94
C ASP A 100 5.55 6.46 2.56
N TYR A 101 6.88 6.26 2.46
CA TYR A 101 7.52 5.80 1.23
C TYR A 101 7.15 4.36 0.87
N GLU A 102 7.24 3.42 1.83
CA GLU A 102 6.84 2.03 1.60
C GLU A 102 5.38 1.92 1.17
N LEU A 103 4.49 2.71 1.78
CA LEU A 103 3.10 2.75 1.36
C LEU A 103 2.95 3.24 -0.08
N ALA A 104 3.67 4.31 -0.45
CA ALA A 104 3.62 4.82 -1.81
C ALA A 104 4.16 3.82 -2.84
N ALA A 105 5.21 3.06 -2.51
CA ALA A 105 5.76 1.99 -3.35
C ALA A 105 4.73 0.87 -3.54
N VAL A 106 4.20 0.27 -2.46
CA VAL A 106 3.17 -0.78 -2.51
C VAL A 106 1.98 -0.38 -3.41
N GLU A 107 1.48 0.84 -3.25
CA GLU A 107 0.34 1.34 -4.00
C GLU A 107 0.68 1.55 -5.49
N LEU A 108 1.89 2.02 -5.79
CA LEU A 108 2.38 2.23 -7.15
C LEU A 108 2.64 0.90 -7.86
N ASP A 109 3.41 0.00 -7.27
CA ASP A 109 3.72 -1.31 -7.82
C ASP A 109 2.46 -2.13 -8.08
N SER A 110 1.52 -2.13 -7.12
CA SER A 110 0.24 -2.81 -7.27
C SER A 110 -0.62 -2.21 -8.38
N TRP A 111 -0.62 -0.88 -8.56
CA TRP A 111 -1.33 -0.25 -9.66
C TRP A 111 -0.71 -0.63 -11.01
N LEU A 112 0.60 -0.46 -11.15
CA LEU A 112 1.31 -0.68 -12.41
C LEU A 112 1.27 -2.16 -12.82
N ALA A 113 1.44 -3.09 -11.89
CA ALA A 113 1.36 -4.54 -12.14
C ALA A 113 0.04 -4.94 -12.84
N ARG A 114 -1.08 -4.33 -12.47
CA ARG A 114 -2.40 -4.67 -13.04
C ARG A 114 -2.57 -4.21 -14.49
N GLY A 115 -1.89 -3.13 -14.87
CA GLY A 115 -1.97 -2.52 -16.19
C GLY A 115 -0.79 -2.82 -17.12
N GLU A 116 0.32 -3.35 -16.61
CA GLU A 116 1.58 -3.48 -17.35
C GLU A 116 1.48 -4.52 -18.48
N PRO A 117 1.59 -4.14 -19.76
CA PRO A 117 1.46 -5.09 -20.87
C PRO A 117 2.71 -5.95 -21.10
N ASP A 118 3.91 -5.52 -20.69
CA ASP A 118 5.15 -6.32 -20.78
C ASP A 118 5.16 -7.37 -19.66
N PRO A 119 5.12 -8.69 -19.99
CA PRO A 119 5.02 -9.73 -18.96
C PRO A 119 6.20 -9.76 -17.98
N HIS A 120 7.41 -9.39 -18.43
CA HIS A 120 8.58 -9.40 -17.57
C HIS A 120 8.57 -8.20 -16.62
N ARG A 121 8.18 -7.00 -17.09
CA ARG A 121 7.98 -5.84 -16.20
C ARG A 121 6.86 -6.09 -15.19
N ARG A 122 5.77 -6.72 -15.64
CA ARG A 122 4.67 -7.11 -14.75
C ARG A 122 5.14 -8.02 -13.61
N GLU A 123 5.90 -9.06 -13.92
CA GLU A 123 6.45 -9.99 -12.92
C GLU A 123 7.36 -9.28 -11.91
N VAL A 124 8.15 -8.29 -12.37
CA VAL A 124 8.97 -7.46 -11.49
C VAL A 124 8.09 -6.62 -10.55
N TYR A 125 7.12 -5.87 -11.08
CA TYR A 125 6.20 -5.05 -10.28
C TYR A 125 5.36 -5.87 -9.29
N GLU A 126 4.93 -7.07 -9.70
CA GLU A 126 4.25 -8.01 -8.79
C GLU A 126 5.16 -8.46 -7.64
N SER A 127 6.44 -8.70 -7.91
CA SER A 127 7.39 -9.10 -6.88
C SER A 127 7.71 -7.96 -5.92
N ASP A 128 7.95 -6.76 -6.46
CA ASP A 128 8.27 -5.56 -5.69
C ASP A 128 7.08 -5.15 -4.80
N ALA A 129 5.83 -5.19 -5.32
CA ALA A 129 4.62 -4.97 -4.52
C ALA A 129 4.49 -5.86 -3.27
N LEU A 130 5.00 -7.10 -3.31
CA LEU A 130 5.02 -8.00 -2.15
C LEU A 130 6.20 -7.71 -1.22
N GLU A 131 7.34 -7.30 -1.75
CA GLU A 131 8.54 -6.93 -0.99
C GLU A 131 8.28 -5.67 -0.16
N ASP A 132 7.75 -4.63 -0.79
CA ASP A 132 7.43 -3.36 -0.12
C ASP A 132 6.28 -3.53 0.88
N PHE A 133 5.38 -4.49 0.62
CA PHE A 133 4.33 -4.84 1.58
C PHE A 133 4.91 -5.50 2.84
N ASP A 134 5.95 -6.33 2.71
CA ASP A 134 6.72 -6.85 3.86
C ASP A 134 7.40 -5.71 4.63
N HIS A 135 8.03 -4.77 3.92
CA HIS A 135 8.71 -3.62 4.55
C HIS A 135 7.74 -2.73 5.33
N LEU A 136 6.61 -2.37 4.70
CA LEU A 136 5.52 -1.62 5.32
C LEU A 136 5.04 -2.32 6.59
N TYR A 137 4.85 -3.64 6.52
CA TYR A 137 4.41 -4.45 7.65
C TYR A 137 5.43 -4.48 8.80
N ARG A 138 6.72 -4.64 8.48
CA ARG A 138 7.81 -4.66 9.46
C ARG A 138 8.02 -3.30 10.12
N TYR A 139 7.91 -2.19 9.39
CA TYR A 139 7.96 -0.86 10.00
C TYR A 139 6.76 -0.59 10.91
N ALA A 140 5.55 -0.99 10.49
CA ALA A 140 4.36 -0.84 11.32
C ALA A 140 4.51 -1.62 12.65
N ASP A 141 4.98 -2.85 12.62
CA ASP A 141 5.18 -3.66 13.84
C ASP A 141 6.23 -3.06 14.78
N VAL A 142 7.32 -2.53 14.23
CA VAL A 142 8.40 -1.95 15.00
C VAL A 142 8.00 -0.57 15.57
N LEU A 143 7.19 0.24 14.87
CA LEU A 143 6.60 1.46 15.45
C LEU A 143 5.58 1.14 16.55
N GLU A 144 4.91 -0.02 16.46
CA GLU A 144 4.01 -0.55 17.48
C GLU A 144 4.72 -1.31 18.63
N LEU A 145 6.01 -1.03 18.91
CA LEU A 145 6.88 -1.71 19.92
C LEU A 145 6.44 -1.57 21.40
N PHE A 146 5.19 -1.93 21.70
CA PHE A 146 4.71 -2.58 22.92
C PHE A 146 3.91 -3.88 22.65
N ARG A 147 3.86 -4.43 21.42
CA ARG A 147 2.98 -5.58 21.09
C ARG A 147 3.63 -6.72 20.30
N ARG A 148 4.60 -7.39 20.93
CA ARG A 148 5.23 -8.59 20.35
C ARG A 148 4.28 -9.80 20.34
N ARG A 149 3.87 -10.29 19.15
CA ARG A 149 3.85 -11.73 18.78
C ARG A 149 3.22 -12.13 17.44
N ARG A 150 2.72 -11.21 16.59
CA ARG A 150 2.00 -11.62 15.36
C ARG A 150 2.69 -11.23 14.05
N ALA A 151 3.58 -10.24 14.08
CA ALA A 151 4.23 -9.76 12.88
C ALA A 151 5.51 -10.48 12.48
N GLU A 152 6.29 -10.98 13.44
CA GLU A 152 7.41 -11.88 13.10
C GLU A 152 6.91 -13.08 12.26
N GLN A 153 5.72 -13.62 12.54
CA GLN A 153 5.16 -14.73 11.77
C GLN A 153 4.71 -14.36 10.36
N VAL A 154 4.06 -13.21 10.16
CA VAL A 154 3.60 -12.78 8.83
C VAL A 154 4.77 -12.28 7.96
N ALA A 155 5.77 -11.61 8.56
CA ALA A 155 7.00 -11.22 7.88
C ALA A 155 7.87 -12.44 7.52
N ASP A 156 7.99 -13.43 8.41
CA ASP A 156 8.67 -14.70 8.10
C ASP A 156 7.92 -15.45 6.98
N GLU A 157 6.58 -15.51 7.02
CA GLU A 157 5.75 -16.12 5.97
C GLU A 157 5.82 -15.39 4.62
N LEU A 158 5.97 -14.06 4.61
CA LEU A 158 6.19 -13.24 3.40
C LEU A 158 7.62 -13.42 2.86
N THR A 159 8.62 -13.45 3.74
CA THR A 159 10.03 -13.67 3.39
C THR A 159 10.25 -15.04 2.75
N ASP A 160 9.54 -16.08 3.22
CA ASP A 160 9.63 -17.45 2.71
C ASP A 160 8.98 -17.66 1.32
N VAL A 161 8.14 -16.72 0.86
CA VAL A 161 7.41 -16.80 -0.42
C VAL A 161 7.90 -15.81 -1.47
N LEU A 162 8.59 -14.76 -1.05
CA LEU A 162 9.36 -13.91 -1.94
C LEU A 162 10.46 -14.76 -2.60
N PRO A 163 10.75 -14.58 -3.91
CA PRO A 163 11.81 -15.31 -4.57
C PRO A 163 13.13 -15.19 -3.78
N GLU A 164 13.95 -16.26 -3.76
CA GLU A 164 15.31 -16.18 -3.21
C GLU A 164 15.99 -14.94 -3.81
N ARG A 165 16.46 -14.04 -2.92
CA ARG A 165 17.20 -12.85 -3.32
C ARG A 165 18.30 -13.28 -4.28
N PRO A 166 18.36 -12.79 -5.51
CA PRO A 166 19.54 -13.01 -6.33
C PRO A 166 20.70 -12.45 -5.52
N GLU A 167 21.67 -13.30 -5.17
CA GLU A 167 22.93 -12.87 -4.52
C GLU A 167 23.43 -11.59 -5.20
N PRO A 168 24.00 -10.60 -4.49
CA PRO A 168 24.52 -9.40 -5.12
C PRO A 168 25.51 -9.75 -6.25
N GLY A 169 25.08 -9.60 -7.51
CA GLY A 169 25.81 -10.05 -8.71
C GLY A 169 25.38 -11.38 -9.34
N ALA A 170 24.29 -11.99 -8.87
CA ALA A 170 23.65 -13.20 -9.40
C ALA A 170 22.36 -12.92 -10.17
N VAL A 171 22.00 -11.65 -10.41
CA VAL A 171 21.39 -11.35 -11.71
C VAL A 171 22.49 -11.68 -12.70
N PRO A 172 22.42 -12.79 -13.43
CA PRO A 172 23.40 -13.01 -14.45
C PRO A 172 23.21 -11.83 -15.41
N VAL A 173 24.31 -11.19 -15.79
CA VAL A 173 24.38 -10.45 -17.05
C VAL A 173 24.30 -11.47 -18.21
N GLU A 174 23.38 -12.45 -18.12
CA GLU A 174 23.11 -13.44 -19.15
C GLU A 174 22.06 -12.85 -20.06
N GLY A 175 22.58 -12.18 -21.09
CA GLY A 175 21.79 -11.67 -22.18
C GLY A 175 22.09 -10.21 -22.45
N GLU A 176 23.26 -9.92 -23.00
CA GLU A 176 23.42 -8.84 -23.97
C GLU A 176 22.54 -9.10 -25.24
N GLY A 177 21.30 -9.53 -25.06
CA GLY A 177 20.24 -9.32 -26.03
C GLY A 177 19.76 -7.91 -25.78
N ARG A 178 20.17 -6.99 -26.66
CA ARG A 178 19.57 -5.66 -26.82
C ARG A 178 18.10 -5.68 -26.35
N ARG A 179 17.79 -5.01 -25.24
CA ARG A 179 16.39 -4.73 -24.91
C ARG A 179 15.90 -3.76 -25.97
N GLU A 180 15.16 -4.27 -26.94
CA GLU A 180 14.51 -3.42 -27.94
C GLU A 180 13.44 -2.58 -27.22
N PRO A 181 13.17 -1.33 -27.67
CA PRO A 181 12.06 -0.54 -27.16
C PRO A 181 10.81 -1.40 -27.11
N THR A 182 10.11 -1.37 -25.97
CA THR A 182 8.86 -2.13 -25.85
C THR A 182 7.89 -1.66 -26.95
N THR A 183 7.08 -2.57 -27.48
CA THR A 183 6.07 -2.20 -28.50
C THR A 183 4.91 -1.38 -27.90
N ALA A 184 4.89 -1.19 -26.58
CA ALA A 184 3.87 -0.49 -25.83
C ALA A 184 4.48 0.71 -25.08
N PRO A 185 4.29 1.96 -25.56
CA PRO A 185 4.85 3.16 -24.93
C PRO A 185 4.57 3.30 -23.42
N ILE A 186 3.41 2.82 -22.96
CA ILE A 186 3.03 2.83 -21.54
C ILE A 186 4.00 2.03 -20.66
N SER A 187 4.57 0.94 -21.17
CA SER A 187 5.53 0.16 -20.39
C SER A 187 6.76 1.01 -20.08
N ASP A 188 7.26 1.79 -21.04
CA ASP A 188 8.45 2.63 -20.84
C ASP A 188 8.15 3.77 -19.85
N LEU A 189 6.92 4.29 -19.88
CA LEU A 189 6.42 5.28 -18.92
C LEU A 189 6.32 4.70 -17.49
N ASN A 190 5.77 3.49 -17.35
CA ASN A 190 5.67 2.78 -16.07
C ASN A 190 7.05 2.53 -15.48
N ALA A 191 8.00 2.05 -16.30
CA ALA A 191 9.37 1.81 -15.87
C ALA A 191 10.09 3.09 -15.40
N LEU A 192 9.89 4.21 -16.09
CA LEU A 192 10.43 5.50 -15.65
C LEU A 192 9.78 5.97 -14.36
N THR A 193 8.45 5.88 -14.24
CA THR A 193 7.71 6.30 -13.03
C THR A 193 8.22 5.58 -11.79
N LEU A 194 8.31 4.26 -11.88
CA LEU A 194 8.76 3.42 -10.76
C LEU A 194 10.22 3.71 -10.41
N LEU A 195 11.11 3.75 -11.41
CA LEU A 195 12.51 4.12 -11.21
C LEU A 195 12.67 5.48 -10.53
N SER A 196 11.80 6.45 -10.84
CA SER A 196 11.84 7.80 -10.27
C SER A 196 11.52 7.79 -8.77
N VAL A 197 10.52 7.02 -8.35
CA VAL A 197 10.14 6.86 -6.94
C VAL A 197 11.21 6.10 -6.17
N GLU A 198 11.70 5.00 -6.73
CA GLU A 198 12.80 4.20 -6.16
C GLU A 198 14.07 5.02 -5.93
N GLN A 199 14.43 5.90 -6.88
CA GLN A 199 15.56 6.80 -6.71
C GLN A 199 15.38 7.79 -5.57
N LEU A 200 14.16 8.32 -5.40
CA LEU A 200 13.82 9.23 -4.30
C LEU A 200 13.90 8.50 -2.95
N MET A 201 13.30 7.33 -2.83
CA MET A 201 13.36 6.47 -1.64
C MET A 201 14.81 6.12 -1.29
N ARG A 202 15.60 5.72 -2.28
CA ARG A 202 17.02 5.45 -2.11
C ARG A 202 17.81 6.68 -1.64
N ALA A 203 17.48 7.87 -2.13
CA ALA A 203 18.11 9.11 -1.68
C ALA A 203 17.78 9.42 -0.21
N PHE A 204 16.53 9.18 0.20
CA PHE A 204 16.12 9.26 1.59
C PHE A 204 16.90 8.29 2.48
N TYR A 205 16.90 6.98 2.16
CA TYR A 205 17.61 5.97 2.94
C TYR A 205 19.11 6.23 3.09
N ARG A 206 19.74 6.81 2.06
CA ARG A 206 21.17 7.17 2.07
C ARG A 206 21.48 8.38 2.94
N SER A 207 20.55 9.32 3.04
CA SER A 207 20.75 10.61 3.72
C SER A 207 20.27 10.59 5.17
N ALA A 208 19.20 9.87 5.47
CA ALA A 208 18.69 9.66 6.81
C ALA A 208 19.55 8.62 7.55
N ALA A 209 20.67 9.08 8.11
CA ALA A 209 21.66 8.22 8.74
C ALA A 209 21.02 7.36 9.86
N PRO A 210 21.34 6.06 9.95
CA PRO A 210 20.77 5.15 10.96
C PRO A 210 20.96 5.62 12.41
N ASP A 211 21.90 6.54 12.67
CA ASP A 211 22.14 7.11 13.99
C ASP A 211 21.01 8.03 14.47
N TYR A 212 20.18 8.56 13.55
CA TYR A 212 18.98 9.35 13.85
C TYR A 212 17.71 8.49 13.97
N VAL A 213 17.82 7.19 13.69
CA VAL A 213 16.75 6.20 13.87
C VAL A 213 16.79 5.67 15.30
N ASP A 214 15.62 5.50 15.90
CA ASP A 214 15.48 4.96 17.26
C ASP A 214 16.24 3.61 17.39
N PRO A 215 17.00 3.37 18.47
CA PRO A 215 17.75 2.13 18.64
C PRO A 215 16.94 0.85 18.45
N ALA A 216 15.63 0.89 18.75
CA ALA A 216 14.75 -0.26 18.64
C ALA A 216 14.33 -0.55 17.18
N THR A 217 14.22 0.48 16.34
CA THR A 217 13.84 0.37 14.92
C THR A 217 15.03 0.28 13.97
N ARG A 218 16.21 0.67 14.44
CA ARG A 218 17.45 0.74 13.66
C ARG A 218 17.87 -0.56 12.96
N PRO A 219 17.75 -1.77 13.56
CA PRO A 219 18.11 -3.00 12.88
C PRO A 219 17.26 -3.23 11.62
N THR A 220 15.93 -3.16 11.76
CA THR A 220 14.97 -3.31 10.66
C THR A 220 15.20 -2.26 9.57
N TYR A 221 15.37 -0.99 9.96
CA TYR A 221 15.69 0.09 9.01
C TYR A 221 16.97 -0.17 8.21
N ARG A 222 18.02 -0.73 8.83
CA ARG A 222 19.28 -1.04 8.13
C ARG A 222 19.15 -2.20 7.16
N GLU A 223 18.29 -3.15 7.46
CA GLU A 223 18.05 -4.32 6.64
C GLU A 223 17.24 -3.95 5.40
N ILE A 224 16.10 -3.29 5.59
CA ILE A 224 15.27 -2.75 4.50
C ILE A 224 16.10 -1.82 3.61
N SER A 225 16.87 -0.89 4.20
CA SER A 225 17.77 -0.01 3.43
C SER A 225 18.81 -0.75 2.56
N GLN A 226 19.15 -2.00 2.88
CA GLN A 226 19.99 -2.83 2.00
C GLN A 226 19.19 -3.45 0.86
N GLU A 227 17.98 -3.93 1.13
CA GLU A 227 17.07 -4.57 0.16
C GLU A 227 16.62 -3.60 -0.94
N GLU A 228 16.27 -2.38 -0.55
CA GLU A 228 16.03 -1.20 -1.41
C GLU A 228 17.13 -0.93 -2.45
N ARG A 229 18.34 -1.44 -2.23
CA ARG A 229 19.46 -1.28 -3.18
C ARG A 229 19.27 -2.22 -4.37
N ASP A 230 18.83 -3.42 -4.07
CA ASP A 230 18.69 -4.49 -5.04
C ASP A 230 17.44 -4.22 -5.88
N GLN A 231 16.36 -3.70 -5.28
CA GLN A 231 15.19 -3.17 -6.00
C GLN A 231 15.58 -2.12 -7.05
N LEU A 232 16.27 -1.04 -6.63
CA LEU A 232 16.72 0.01 -7.56
C LEU A 232 17.55 -0.56 -8.73
N THR A 233 18.39 -1.57 -8.47
CA THR A 233 19.19 -2.21 -9.53
C THR A 233 18.30 -2.95 -10.53
N ARG A 234 17.21 -3.58 -10.09
CA ARG A 234 16.20 -4.21 -10.96
C ARG A 234 15.49 -3.16 -11.82
N HIS A 235 15.01 -2.05 -11.24
CA HIS A 235 14.31 -1.00 -12.00
C HIS A 235 15.22 -0.30 -13.02
N GLN A 236 16.50 -0.10 -12.70
CA GLN A 236 17.48 0.40 -13.68
C GLN A 236 17.63 -0.52 -14.90
N ALA A 237 17.45 -1.83 -14.74
CA ALA A 237 17.49 -2.76 -15.86
C ALA A 237 16.19 -2.72 -16.70
N LEU A 238 15.10 -2.11 -16.20
CA LEU A 238 13.83 -1.99 -16.91
C LEU A 238 13.81 -0.85 -17.92
N VAL A 239 14.61 0.21 -17.74
CA VAL A 239 14.69 1.33 -18.68
C VAL A 239 15.60 1.00 -19.88
N ASP A 240 15.34 1.60 -21.05
CA ASP A 240 16.13 1.36 -22.27
C ASP A 240 17.49 2.06 -22.21
N PRO A 241 18.61 1.32 -22.10
CA PRO A 241 19.94 1.92 -22.00
C PRO A 241 20.43 2.54 -23.32
N ASN A 242 19.76 2.26 -24.45
CA ASN A 242 20.10 2.79 -25.76
C ASN A 242 19.23 3.99 -26.17
N ALA A 243 18.26 4.38 -25.34
CA ALA A 243 17.43 5.54 -25.62
C ALA A 243 18.31 6.79 -25.69
N SER A 244 18.10 7.61 -26.72
CA SER A 244 18.80 8.87 -26.84
C SER A 244 18.37 9.84 -25.72
N PRO A 245 19.21 10.84 -25.38
CA PRO A 245 18.83 11.85 -24.39
C PRO A 245 17.54 12.60 -24.76
N TRP A 246 17.25 12.81 -26.04
CA TRP A 246 16.05 13.54 -26.47
C TRP A 246 14.79 12.69 -26.41
N ARG A 247 14.89 11.39 -26.72
CA ARG A 247 13.81 10.44 -26.47
C ARG A 247 13.51 10.35 -24.97
N GLN A 248 14.55 10.26 -24.15
CA GLN A 248 14.40 10.22 -22.70
C GLN A 248 13.79 11.53 -22.16
N LEU A 249 14.22 12.69 -22.65
CA LEU A 249 13.64 13.98 -22.26
C LEU A 249 12.13 14.02 -22.55
N VAL A 250 11.70 13.61 -23.75
CA VAL A 250 10.26 13.52 -24.07
C VAL A 250 9.53 12.61 -23.09
N LEU A 251 10.13 11.48 -22.69
CA LEU A 251 9.51 10.55 -21.75
C LEU A 251 9.37 11.16 -20.34
N HIS A 252 10.36 11.93 -19.86
CA HIS A 252 10.32 12.60 -18.55
C HIS A 252 9.20 13.65 -18.50
N GLU A 253 9.21 14.61 -19.43
CA GLU A 253 8.21 15.69 -19.49
C GLU A 253 6.79 15.14 -19.68
N TYR A 254 6.67 14.05 -20.46
CA TYR A 254 5.40 13.37 -20.65
C TYR A 254 4.95 12.64 -19.38
N ASN A 255 5.89 12.08 -18.61
CA ASN A 255 5.59 11.43 -17.34
C ASN A 255 5.06 12.41 -16.31
N GLU A 256 5.65 13.59 -16.20
CA GLU A 256 5.17 14.63 -15.29
C GLU A 256 3.76 15.10 -15.71
N CYS A 257 3.54 15.35 -17.02
CA CYS A 257 2.19 15.61 -17.54
C CYS A 257 1.20 14.49 -17.18
N TYR A 258 1.61 13.23 -17.31
CA TYR A 258 0.78 12.07 -17.01
C TYR A 258 0.42 12.00 -15.52
N LEU A 259 1.38 12.15 -14.61
CA LEU A 259 1.15 12.10 -13.17
C LEU A 259 0.29 13.28 -12.70
N TYR A 260 0.62 14.51 -13.10
CA TYR A 260 -0.17 15.69 -12.75
C TYR A 260 -1.62 15.58 -13.24
N TYR A 261 -1.83 15.15 -14.49
CA TYR A 261 -3.17 14.93 -15.01
C TYR A 261 -3.91 13.83 -14.22
N SER A 262 -3.22 12.72 -13.94
CA SER A 262 -3.82 11.56 -13.26
C SER A 262 -4.29 11.91 -11.86
N PHE A 263 -3.45 12.58 -11.08
CA PHE A 263 -3.76 13.00 -9.73
C PHE A 263 -4.74 14.18 -9.68
N LEU A 264 -4.73 15.07 -10.67
CA LEU A 264 -5.77 16.08 -10.82
C LEU A 264 -7.16 15.48 -11.00
N GLN A 265 -7.31 14.28 -11.59
CA GLN A 265 -8.63 13.64 -11.72
C GLN A 265 -9.19 13.11 -10.39
N GLN A 266 -8.33 12.87 -9.40
CA GLN A 266 -8.65 12.16 -8.17
C GLN A 266 -8.55 13.05 -6.92
N GLU A 267 -7.82 14.17 -7.02
CA GLU A 267 -7.53 15.00 -5.86
C GLU A 267 -8.77 15.70 -5.29
N THR A 268 -8.98 15.50 -4.00
CA THR A 268 -10.11 16.06 -3.24
C THR A 268 -9.72 17.31 -2.47
N ASP A 269 -8.45 17.46 -2.06
CA ASP A 269 -7.96 18.69 -1.43
C ASP A 269 -7.86 19.81 -2.50
N PRO A 270 -8.67 20.89 -2.40
CA PRO A 270 -8.65 21.98 -3.37
C PRO A 270 -7.28 22.65 -3.52
N ARG A 271 -6.45 22.62 -2.48
CA ARG A 271 -5.11 23.22 -2.48
C ARG A 271 -4.13 22.37 -3.28
N LEU A 272 -4.10 21.05 -3.04
CA LEU A 272 -3.30 20.12 -3.84
C LEU A 272 -3.76 20.14 -5.30
N ARG A 273 -5.08 20.13 -5.51
CA ARG A 273 -5.69 20.21 -6.84
C ARG A 273 -5.20 21.43 -7.63
N ALA A 274 -5.11 22.59 -6.99
CA ALA A 274 -4.61 23.82 -7.63
C ALA A 274 -3.12 23.73 -7.99
N VAL A 275 -2.32 23.03 -7.18
CA VAL A 275 -0.90 22.76 -7.49
C VAL A 275 -0.80 21.83 -8.70
N TRP A 276 -1.54 20.71 -8.71
CA TRP A 276 -1.57 19.76 -9.82
C TRP A 276 -2.00 20.40 -11.14
N GLU A 277 -3.04 21.25 -11.11
CA GLU A 277 -3.50 21.98 -12.30
C GLU A 277 -2.44 22.96 -12.82
N LEU A 278 -1.83 23.74 -11.91
CA LEU A 278 -0.79 24.70 -12.28
C LEU A 278 0.43 24.02 -12.90
N TYR A 279 0.87 22.91 -12.31
CA TYR A 279 2.08 22.22 -12.75
C TYR A 279 1.84 21.40 -14.01
N LEU A 280 0.67 20.80 -14.18
CA LEU A 280 0.27 20.26 -15.49
C LEU A 280 0.39 21.33 -16.59
N ASP A 281 -0.14 22.54 -16.36
CA ASP A 281 -0.05 23.64 -17.31
C ASP A 281 1.40 24.08 -17.60
N MET A 282 2.31 23.94 -16.64
CA MET A 282 3.75 24.23 -16.81
C MET A 282 4.45 23.13 -17.61
N GLU A 283 4.22 21.86 -17.28
CA GLU A 283 4.81 20.72 -17.96
C GLU A 283 4.43 20.63 -19.44
N LEU A 284 3.21 21.05 -19.78
CA LEU A 284 2.77 21.09 -21.18
C LEU A 284 3.74 21.90 -22.08
N ALA A 285 4.27 23.02 -21.59
CA ALA A 285 5.21 23.84 -22.35
C ALA A 285 6.60 23.20 -22.45
N ARG A 286 7.03 22.47 -21.42
CA ARG A 286 8.32 21.79 -21.38
C ARG A 286 8.32 20.54 -22.26
N LEU A 287 7.20 19.81 -22.30
CA LEU A 287 6.98 18.76 -23.27
C LEU A 287 7.05 19.28 -24.72
N GLN A 288 6.56 20.51 -25.00
CA GLN A 288 6.75 21.11 -26.33
C GLN A 288 8.24 21.34 -26.64
N LEU A 289 9.01 21.84 -25.67
CA LEU A 289 10.46 22.01 -25.82
C LEU A 289 11.15 20.66 -26.09
N ALA A 290 10.85 19.63 -25.30
CA ALA A 290 11.41 18.30 -25.49
C ALA A 290 11.07 17.73 -26.88
N ARG A 291 9.84 17.91 -27.36
CA ARG A 291 9.43 17.54 -28.72
C ARG A 291 10.26 18.27 -29.78
N ASP A 292 10.45 19.57 -29.63
CA ASP A 292 11.20 20.37 -30.60
C ASP A 292 12.69 19.96 -30.62
N LEU A 293 13.27 19.61 -29.47
CA LEU A 293 14.63 19.07 -29.36
C LEU A 293 14.74 17.69 -30.01
N LEU A 294 13.78 16.78 -29.76
CA LEU A 294 13.74 15.47 -30.42
C LEU A 294 13.68 15.64 -31.94
N ARG A 295 12.78 16.49 -32.46
CA ARG A 295 12.68 16.74 -33.90
C ARG A 295 13.96 17.37 -34.45
N ARG A 296 14.56 18.32 -33.74
CA ARG A 296 15.80 19.00 -34.16
C ARG A 296 16.99 18.06 -34.29
N PHE A 297 17.16 17.14 -33.34
CA PHE A 297 18.36 16.30 -33.26
C PHE A 297 18.18 14.91 -33.87
N GLU A 298 16.96 14.41 -33.98
CA GLU A 298 16.68 13.06 -34.46
C GLU A 298 15.70 13.00 -35.64
N ASP A 299 15.07 14.11 -36.03
CA ASP A 299 14.04 14.14 -37.10
C ASP A 299 12.89 13.16 -36.83
N ARG A 300 12.50 13.05 -35.55
CA ARG A 300 11.42 12.18 -35.06
C ARG A 300 10.36 12.98 -34.34
N ASP A 301 9.13 12.47 -34.37
CA ASP A 301 8.01 13.06 -33.66
C ASP A 301 7.78 12.41 -32.30
N ALA A 302 7.31 13.19 -31.32
CA ALA A 302 7.14 12.72 -29.94
C ALA A 302 6.07 11.62 -29.81
N ASP A 303 5.06 11.59 -30.68
CA ASP A 303 4.04 10.52 -30.70
C ASP A 303 4.64 9.16 -31.07
N GLU A 304 5.81 9.10 -31.72
CA GLU A 304 6.54 7.85 -31.92
C GLU A 304 7.16 7.31 -30.61
N VAL A 305 7.31 8.16 -29.59
CA VAL A 305 7.90 7.82 -28.29
C VAL A 305 6.81 7.44 -27.30
N VAL A 306 5.79 8.28 -27.15
CA VAL A 306 4.79 8.18 -26.08
C VAL A 306 3.39 7.78 -26.57
N GLY A 307 3.20 7.65 -27.89
CA GLY A 307 1.89 7.42 -28.49
C GLY A 307 1.04 8.68 -28.57
N SER A 308 -0.25 8.50 -28.85
CA SER A 308 -1.22 9.59 -28.96
C SER A 308 -2.13 9.65 -27.74
N GLY A 309 -2.12 10.77 -27.02
CA GLY A 309 -2.98 10.95 -25.85
C GLY A 309 -2.45 10.24 -24.60
N LEU A 310 -2.89 10.72 -23.43
CA LEU A 310 -2.57 10.04 -22.17
C LEU A 310 -3.24 8.66 -22.09
N PRO A 311 -2.54 7.67 -21.48
CA PRO A 311 -3.12 6.37 -21.13
C PRO A 311 -4.19 6.52 -20.03
N GLU A 312 -4.70 5.39 -19.53
CA GLU A 312 -5.57 5.40 -18.34
C GLU A 312 -4.87 6.13 -17.18
N PRO A 313 -5.52 7.10 -16.52
CA PRO A 313 -4.94 7.81 -15.40
C PRO A 313 -4.43 6.88 -14.30
N LEU A 314 -3.22 7.15 -13.80
CA LEU A 314 -2.65 6.44 -12.65
C LEU A 314 -3.51 6.69 -11.40
N GLY A 315 -3.98 5.64 -10.75
CA GLY A 315 -4.76 5.72 -9.53
C GLY A 315 -4.09 5.10 -8.31
N PHE A 316 -4.47 5.58 -7.14
CA PHE A 316 -4.19 4.91 -5.88
C PHE A 316 -5.50 4.50 -5.23
N GLU A 317 -5.59 3.23 -4.84
CA GLU A 317 -6.84 2.59 -4.37
C GLU A 317 -6.54 1.34 -3.55
N GLU A 318 -7.54 0.78 -2.85
CA GLU A 318 -7.29 -0.36 -1.96
C GLU A 318 -6.77 -1.59 -2.72
N ASN A 319 -5.51 -1.97 -2.45
CA ASN A 319 -4.83 -3.08 -3.12
C ASN A 319 -4.91 -4.42 -2.37
N ARG A 320 -5.59 -4.50 -1.22
CA ARG A 320 -5.65 -5.70 -0.36
C ARG A 320 -6.09 -6.96 -1.09
N ALA A 321 -7.13 -6.87 -1.92
CA ALA A 321 -7.63 -8.03 -2.65
C ALA A 321 -6.65 -8.49 -3.74
N PHE A 322 -5.91 -7.57 -4.35
CA PHE A 322 -4.86 -7.87 -5.32
C PHE A 322 -3.68 -8.56 -4.62
N LEU A 323 -3.12 -7.95 -3.57
CA LEU A 323 -2.01 -8.50 -2.80
C LEU A 323 -2.30 -9.90 -2.24
N ARG A 324 -3.51 -10.12 -1.70
CA ARG A 324 -3.94 -11.46 -1.21
C ARG A 324 -3.96 -12.51 -2.33
N ARG A 325 -4.44 -12.15 -3.52
CA ARG A 325 -4.46 -13.09 -4.66
C ARG A 325 -3.04 -13.38 -5.13
N LEU A 326 -2.19 -12.36 -5.17
CA LEU A 326 -0.82 -12.49 -5.61
C LEU A 326 -0.02 -13.39 -4.66
N LEU A 327 -0.14 -13.14 -3.35
CA LEU A 327 0.41 -13.97 -2.29
C LEU A 327 -0.09 -15.42 -2.40
N ALA A 328 -1.40 -15.63 -2.56
CA ALA A 328 -1.98 -16.96 -2.70
C ALA A 328 -1.50 -17.69 -3.97
N ALA A 329 -1.30 -16.97 -5.08
CA ALA A 329 -0.79 -17.55 -6.32
C ALA A 329 0.68 -17.99 -6.18
N ARG A 330 1.49 -17.24 -5.42
CA ARG A 330 2.89 -17.60 -5.14
C ARG A 330 3.02 -18.79 -4.20
N LEU A 331 2.08 -18.90 -3.25
CA LEU A 331 1.92 -20.02 -2.32
C LEU A 331 1.31 -21.29 -2.95
N ALA A 332 0.77 -21.21 -4.16
CA ALA A 332 0.09 -22.34 -4.78
C ALA A 332 1.07 -23.49 -5.11
N PRO A 333 0.68 -24.76 -4.90
CA PRO A 333 1.56 -25.94 -5.05
C PRO A 333 2.15 -26.17 -6.44
N ASP A 334 1.65 -25.46 -7.45
CA ASP A 334 1.98 -25.68 -8.86
C ASP A 334 3.09 -24.73 -9.35
N THR A 335 3.38 -23.66 -8.58
CA THR A 335 4.41 -22.64 -8.87
C THR A 335 5.76 -22.96 -8.20
N VAL A 336 5.75 -23.88 -7.24
CA VAL A 336 6.94 -24.51 -6.66
C VAL A 336 6.92 -25.97 -7.07
N GLY A 337 7.89 -26.39 -7.89
CA GLY A 337 7.96 -27.76 -8.40
C GLY A 337 7.63 -28.80 -7.33
N SER A 338 6.60 -29.61 -7.60
CA SER A 338 5.90 -30.50 -6.65
C SER A 338 6.74 -31.63 -6.03
N ALA A 339 8.07 -31.52 -6.07
CA ALA A 339 9.01 -32.43 -5.46
C ALA A 339 9.69 -31.85 -4.20
N ALA A 340 9.72 -30.52 -4.03
CA ALA A 340 10.36 -29.89 -2.86
C ALA A 340 9.45 -29.87 -1.62
N MET A 341 8.14 -29.63 -1.78
CA MET A 341 7.20 -29.49 -0.66
C MET A 341 6.84 -30.78 0.09
N ARG A 342 7.24 -31.97 -0.43
CA ARG A 342 6.95 -33.27 0.21
C ARG A 342 8.11 -33.89 0.99
N GLU A 343 9.30 -33.30 0.93
CA GLU A 343 10.49 -33.82 1.62
C GLU A 343 11.21 -32.79 2.50
N VAL A 344 10.57 -31.66 2.82
CA VAL A 344 11.05 -30.79 3.91
C VAL A 344 10.66 -31.43 5.26
N PRO A 345 11.63 -31.81 6.11
CA PRO A 345 11.36 -32.41 7.41
C PRO A 345 10.39 -31.58 8.26
N GLU A 346 10.44 -30.26 8.13
CA GLU A 346 9.62 -29.28 8.83
C GLU A 346 8.20 -29.17 8.28
N VAL A 347 7.94 -29.33 6.97
CA VAL A 347 6.57 -29.35 6.42
C VAL A 347 5.87 -30.67 6.75
N ARG A 348 6.64 -31.77 6.78
CA ARG A 348 6.14 -33.03 7.34
C ARG A 348 5.88 -32.89 8.83
N GLU A 349 6.75 -32.22 9.59
CA GLU A 349 6.51 -31.95 11.02
C GLU A 349 5.33 -31.02 11.26
N VAL A 350 5.09 -29.99 10.43
CA VAL A 350 3.98 -29.05 10.58
C VAL A 350 2.66 -29.73 10.21
N ASN A 351 2.61 -30.50 9.11
CA ASN A 351 1.42 -31.28 8.76
C ASN A 351 1.19 -32.45 9.74
N GLU A 352 2.24 -33.16 10.18
CA GLU A 352 2.12 -34.16 11.26
C GLU A 352 1.82 -33.52 12.62
N ARG A 353 2.14 -32.24 12.88
CA ARG A 353 1.76 -31.46 14.08
C ARG A 353 0.38 -30.81 13.95
N LEU A 354 -0.19 -30.65 12.75
CA LEU A 354 -1.57 -30.23 12.56
C LEU A 354 -2.51 -31.44 12.60
N GLU A 355 -2.08 -32.58 12.03
CA GLU A 355 -2.80 -33.86 12.07
C GLU A 355 -2.59 -34.62 13.39
N ASN A 356 -1.43 -34.48 14.05
CA ASN A 356 -1.11 -35.01 15.39
C ASN A 356 -0.76 -33.89 16.38
N ALA A 357 -1.41 -32.73 16.29
CA ALA A 357 -1.29 -31.69 17.31
C ALA A 357 -1.42 -32.34 18.69
N PRO A 358 -0.43 -32.19 19.58
CA PRO A 358 -0.61 -32.63 20.94
C PRO A 358 -1.83 -31.88 21.45
N ALA A 359 -2.77 -32.61 22.07
CA ALA A 359 -3.78 -32.00 22.90
C ALA A 359 -3.06 -30.97 23.79
N ILE A 360 -3.37 -29.68 23.60
CA ILE A 360 -2.92 -28.63 24.49
C ILE A 360 -3.43 -29.05 25.86
N SER A 361 -2.52 -29.50 26.74
CA SER A 361 -2.84 -29.73 28.13
C SER A 361 -2.86 -28.39 28.86
N GLY A 362 -3.76 -27.53 28.41
CA GLY A 362 -4.14 -26.25 28.98
C GLY A 362 -5.56 -26.01 28.50
N GLU A 363 -6.53 -26.03 29.41
CA GLU A 363 -7.94 -25.91 29.04
C GLU A 363 -8.19 -24.60 28.29
N ARG A 364 -9.06 -24.60 27.27
CA ARG A 364 -9.46 -23.41 26.51
C ARG A 364 -9.89 -22.28 27.45
N ASP A 365 -9.43 -21.05 27.19
CA ASP A 365 -9.80 -19.87 27.99
C ASP A 365 -10.91 -19.02 27.35
N LEU A 366 -11.49 -18.10 28.12
CA LEU A 366 -12.57 -17.21 27.68
C LEU A 366 -12.25 -16.46 26.39
N ILE A 367 -11.02 -15.96 26.27
CA ILE A 367 -10.60 -15.15 25.12
C ILE A 367 -10.43 -16.03 23.88
N ASP A 368 -9.95 -17.28 24.04
CA ASP A 368 -9.91 -18.25 22.93
C ASP A 368 -11.32 -18.54 22.38
N VAL A 369 -12.32 -18.62 23.27
CA VAL A 369 -13.72 -18.85 22.87
C VAL A 369 -14.26 -17.67 22.07
N LEU A 370 -14.10 -16.44 22.56
CA LEU A 370 -14.61 -15.23 21.90
C LEU A 370 -13.91 -14.96 20.56
N THR A 371 -12.59 -15.13 20.51
CA THR A 371 -11.81 -15.00 19.25
C THR A 371 -12.27 -16.03 18.20
N GLU A 372 -12.61 -17.25 18.63
CA GLU A 372 -13.15 -18.26 17.71
C GLU A 372 -14.57 -17.90 17.26
N GLN A 373 -15.38 -17.29 18.13
CA GLN A 373 -16.69 -16.76 17.75
C GLN A 373 -16.56 -15.63 16.72
N HIS A 374 -15.59 -14.71 16.85
CA HIS A 374 -15.30 -13.70 15.81
C HIS A 374 -15.02 -14.33 14.45
N ARG A 375 -14.14 -15.33 14.39
CA ARG A 375 -13.84 -16.05 13.15
C ARG A 375 -15.07 -16.73 12.58
N ARG A 376 -15.92 -17.30 13.44
CA ARG A 376 -17.17 -17.94 13.02
C ARG A 376 -18.17 -16.91 12.48
N ILE A 377 -18.29 -15.74 13.12
CA ILE A 377 -19.13 -14.63 12.68
C ILE A 377 -18.67 -14.14 11.29
N GLU A 378 -17.37 -13.90 11.11
CA GLU A 378 -16.79 -13.49 9.82
C GLU A 378 -17.03 -14.54 8.73
N ALA A 379 -16.85 -15.83 9.05
CA ALA A 379 -17.14 -16.93 8.14
C ALA A 379 -18.63 -17.01 7.76
N LEU A 380 -19.54 -16.73 8.70
CA LEU A 380 -20.99 -16.72 8.44
C LEU A 380 -21.40 -15.55 7.54
N PHE A 381 -20.78 -14.38 7.67
CA PHE A 381 -20.98 -13.29 6.71
C PHE A 381 -20.49 -13.68 5.31
N GLY A 382 -19.29 -14.27 5.20
CA GLY A 382 -18.77 -14.75 3.91
C GLY A 382 -19.63 -15.85 3.28
N GLU A 383 -20.17 -16.76 4.11
CA GLU A 383 -21.09 -17.80 3.63
C GLU A 383 -22.43 -17.20 3.21
N PHE A 384 -22.94 -16.21 3.93
CA PHE A 384 -24.19 -15.51 3.60
C PHE A 384 -24.12 -14.83 2.23
N ASP A 385 -22.98 -14.24 1.87
CA ASP A 385 -22.77 -13.55 0.60
C ASP A 385 -22.86 -14.49 -0.62
N VAL A 386 -22.53 -15.77 -0.45
CA VAL A 386 -22.52 -16.76 -1.54
C VAL A 386 -23.69 -17.74 -1.49
N ALA A 387 -24.39 -17.84 -0.35
CA ALA A 387 -25.53 -18.72 -0.18
C ALA A 387 -26.79 -18.20 -0.90
N THR A 388 -27.58 -19.11 -1.46
CA THR A 388 -28.90 -18.79 -2.03
C THR A 388 -30.01 -19.51 -1.28
N ASP A 389 -31.24 -19.01 -1.46
CA ASP A 389 -32.48 -19.66 -1.01
C ASP A 389 -32.48 -20.03 0.49
N GLU A 390 -32.90 -21.25 0.81
CA GLU A 390 -33.03 -21.78 2.18
C GLU A 390 -31.70 -21.79 2.96
N ARG A 391 -30.56 -21.93 2.27
CA ARG A 391 -29.25 -21.88 2.94
C ARG A 391 -28.94 -20.49 3.46
N ARG A 392 -29.29 -19.45 2.70
CA ARG A 392 -29.08 -18.06 3.08
C ARG A 392 -29.85 -17.70 4.35
N GLN A 393 -31.10 -18.14 4.45
CA GLN A 393 -31.91 -17.98 5.67
C GLN A 393 -31.35 -18.76 6.87
N SER A 394 -30.87 -19.98 6.64
CA SER A 394 -30.23 -20.79 7.70
C SER A 394 -28.92 -20.18 8.21
N VAL A 395 -28.08 -19.63 7.33
CA VAL A 395 -26.83 -18.96 7.71
C VAL A 395 -27.11 -17.66 8.46
N TRP A 396 -28.13 -16.91 8.03
CA TRP A 396 -28.58 -15.71 8.74
C TRP A 396 -29.06 -16.02 10.16
N ALA A 397 -29.90 -17.04 10.33
CA ALA A 397 -30.36 -17.45 11.66
C ALA A 397 -29.18 -17.85 12.57
N GLU A 398 -28.21 -18.60 12.04
CA GLU A 398 -27.00 -18.99 12.79
C GLU A 398 -26.16 -17.76 13.19
N LEU A 399 -26.02 -16.78 12.30
CA LEU A 399 -25.31 -15.53 12.58
C LEU A 399 -25.99 -14.71 13.67
N VAL A 400 -27.32 -14.52 13.60
CA VAL A 400 -28.09 -13.77 14.60
C VAL A 400 -27.99 -14.44 15.97
N ASP A 401 -28.12 -15.77 16.03
CA ASP A 401 -28.02 -16.52 17.29
C ASP A 401 -26.61 -16.42 17.89
N LEU A 402 -25.58 -16.47 17.04
CA LEU A 402 -24.19 -16.34 17.48
C LEU A 402 -23.89 -14.93 18.00
N LEU A 403 -24.31 -13.88 17.28
CA LEU A 403 -24.12 -12.48 17.70
C LEU A 403 -24.76 -12.20 19.05
N ARG A 404 -25.98 -12.69 19.29
CA ARG A 404 -26.67 -12.53 20.58
C ARG A 404 -25.95 -13.24 21.73
N ALA A 405 -25.45 -14.46 21.47
CA ALA A 405 -24.72 -15.22 22.48
C ALA A 405 -23.37 -14.57 22.80
N HIS A 406 -22.72 -14.01 21.78
CA HIS A 406 -21.44 -13.33 21.86
C HIS A 406 -21.54 -12.03 22.68
N GLU A 407 -22.46 -11.13 22.29
CA GLU A 407 -22.73 -9.88 23.03
C GLU A 407 -23.14 -10.16 24.49
N GLY A 408 -23.93 -11.22 24.72
CA GLY A 408 -24.29 -11.63 26.07
C GLY A 408 -23.07 -12.05 26.90
N ALA A 409 -22.12 -12.76 26.31
CA ALA A 409 -20.88 -13.15 26.98
C ALA A 409 -20.00 -11.92 27.28
N GLU A 410 -19.92 -10.97 26.36
CA GLU A 410 -19.19 -9.71 26.54
C GLU A 410 -19.78 -8.84 27.65
N GLY A 411 -21.08 -8.58 27.62
CA GLY A 411 -21.79 -7.78 28.61
C GLY A 411 -21.81 -8.38 30.01
N GLU A 412 -21.93 -9.70 30.14
CA GLU A 412 -21.99 -10.37 31.44
C GLU A 412 -20.61 -10.68 32.04
N LEU A 413 -19.61 -10.95 31.19
CA LEU A 413 -18.32 -11.48 31.64
C LEU A 413 -17.16 -10.55 31.32
N VAL A 414 -17.04 -10.07 30.08
CA VAL A 414 -15.85 -9.39 29.57
C VAL A 414 -15.79 -7.94 30.05
N HIS A 415 -16.78 -7.11 29.69
CA HIS A 415 -16.78 -5.69 30.01
C HIS A 415 -16.76 -5.39 31.52
N PRO A 416 -17.47 -6.12 32.40
CA PRO A 416 -17.35 -5.91 33.84
C PRO A 416 -15.93 -6.17 34.34
N LEU A 417 -15.26 -7.20 33.83
CA LEU A 417 -13.89 -7.51 34.19
C LEU A 417 -12.92 -6.46 33.65
N ALA A 418 -13.09 -6.05 32.40
CA ALA A 418 -12.25 -5.06 31.74
C ALA A 418 -12.33 -3.70 32.45
N ARG A 419 -13.55 -3.23 32.74
CA ARG A 419 -13.79 -2.00 33.49
C ARG A 419 -13.13 -2.00 34.87
N ASP A 420 -13.20 -3.13 35.57
CA ASP A 420 -12.77 -3.23 36.97
C ASP A 420 -11.27 -3.54 37.12
N ARG A 421 -10.63 -4.16 36.11
CA ARG A 421 -9.25 -4.67 36.20
C ARG A 421 -8.24 -3.97 35.32
N ILE A 422 -8.68 -3.26 34.28
CA ILE A 422 -7.81 -2.55 33.34
C ILE A 422 -7.69 -1.09 33.76
N VAL A 423 -6.46 -0.55 33.75
CA VAL A 423 -6.23 0.88 33.98
C VAL A 423 -6.81 1.68 32.82
N GLY A 424 -7.82 2.53 33.10
CA GLY A 424 -8.56 3.24 32.05
C GLY A 424 -9.66 2.41 31.38
N GLY A 425 -9.93 1.19 31.88
CA GLY A 425 -10.92 0.26 31.32
C GLY A 425 -12.34 0.82 31.20
N PHE A 426 -12.72 1.79 32.04
CA PHE A 426 -14.02 2.46 31.92
C PHE A 426 -14.23 3.15 30.56
N ASN A 427 -13.20 3.82 30.03
CA ASN A 427 -13.34 4.51 28.74
C ASN A 427 -13.34 3.51 27.58
N VAL A 428 -12.48 2.49 27.63
CA VAL A 428 -12.42 1.42 26.63
C VAL A 428 -13.76 0.70 26.54
N VAL A 429 -14.30 0.28 27.67
CA VAL A 429 -15.61 -0.39 27.76
C VAL A 429 -16.74 0.53 27.32
N ARG A 430 -16.72 1.81 27.68
CA ARG A 430 -17.74 2.76 27.22
C ARG A 430 -17.79 2.85 25.70
N ASP A 431 -16.62 2.96 25.06
CA ASP A 431 -16.53 3.12 23.61
C ASP A 431 -16.96 1.84 22.89
N LEU A 432 -16.59 0.66 23.40
CA LEU A 432 -17.07 -0.64 22.89
C LEU A 432 -18.59 -0.81 23.04
N ILE A 433 -19.17 -0.45 24.19
CA ILE A 433 -20.63 -0.47 24.41
C ILE A 433 -21.37 0.48 23.45
N ASP A 434 -20.76 1.60 23.07
CA ASP A 434 -21.34 2.51 22.08
C ASP A 434 -21.30 1.90 20.66
N GLU A 435 -20.28 1.11 20.33
CA GLU A 435 -20.19 0.31 19.10
C GLU A 435 -21.25 -0.81 19.08
N GLU A 436 -21.40 -1.58 20.16
CA GLU A 436 -22.44 -2.61 20.32
C GLU A 436 -23.85 -2.03 20.18
N ARG A 437 -24.09 -0.84 20.76
CA ARG A 437 -25.38 -0.17 20.61
C ARG A 437 -25.68 0.12 19.15
N LYS A 438 -24.68 0.57 18.38
CA LYS A 438 -24.83 0.83 16.95
C LYS A 438 -25.06 -0.46 16.17
N ILE A 439 -24.34 -1.54 16.50
CA ILE A 439 -24.58 -2.87 15.92
C ILE A 439 -26.01 -3.32 16.17
N ASN A 440 -26.52 -3.16 17.39
CA ASN A 440 -27.89 -3.50 17.75
C ASN A 440 -28.94 -2.66 17.00
N GLU A 441 -28.69 -1.36 16.82
CA GLU A 441 -29.55 -0.48 16.02
C GLU A 441 -29.64 -0.95 14.55
N LEU A 442 -28.53 -1.44 13.99
CA LEU A 442 -28.47 -2.00 12.64
C LEU A 442 -29.09 -3.41 12.55
N LEU A 443 -28.90 -4.24 13.58
CA LEU A 443 -29.36 -5.63 13.62
C LEU A 443 -30.87 -5.73 13.86
N THR A 444 -31.44 -4.86 14.71
CA THR A 444 -32.87 -4.88 15.10
C THR A 444 -33.83 -4.96 13.91
N PRO A 445 -33.75 -4.09 12.88
CA PRO A 445 -34.65 -4.17 11.74
C PRO A 445 -34.43 -5.41 10.85
N LEU A 446 -33.30 -6.11 11.00
CA LEU A 446 -32.91 -7.26 10.17
C LEU A 446 -33.30 -8.62 10.78
N ILE A 447 -33.59 -8.69 12.07
CA ILE A 447 -33.90 -9.95 12.78
C ILE A 447 -35.15 -10.65 12.19
N ASP A 448 -36.22 -9.89 11.92
CA ASP A 448 -37.49 -10.42 11.42
C ASP A 448 -37.68 -10.17 9.91
N ALA A 449 -36.68 -9.61 9.23
CA ALA A 449 -36.74 -9.28 7.81
C ALA A 449 -36.46 -10.52 6.95
N ASP A 450 -37.11 -10.62 5.78
CA ASP A 450 -36.78 -11.65 4.81
C ASP A 450 -35.49 -11.26 4.08
N VAL A 451 -34.37 -11.78 4.56
CA VAL A 451 -33.02 -11.53 4.04
C VAL A 451 -32.80 -11.95 2.59
N SER A 452 -33.79 -12.59 1.96
CA SER A 452 -33.81 -12.91 0.54
C SER A 452 -34.29 -11.74 -0.35
N GLU A 453 -34.85 -10.67 0.20
CA GLU A 453 -35.37 -9.53 -0.58
C GLU A 453 -34.27 -8.64 -1.21
N GLU A 454 -34.49 -8.21 -2.45
CA GLU A 454 -33.66 -7.25 -3.20
C GLU A 454 -33.79 -5.84 -2.59
N GLY A 455 -33.09 -5.60 -1.50
CA GLY A 455 -33.06 -4.30 -0.82
C GLY A 455 -32.32 -4.30 0.51
N ILE A 456 -32.11 -5.48 1.10
CA ILE A 456 -31.51 -5.64 2.43
C ILE A 456 -29.97 -5.77 2.37
N ALA A 457 -29.39 -6.03 1.20
CA ALA A 457 -27.96 -6.26 1.03
C ALA A 457 -27.08 -5.10 1.55
N ALA A 458 -27.50 -3.85 1.35
CA ALA A 458 -26.78 -2.68 1.86
C ALA A 458 -26.78 -2.65 3.40
N ALA A 459 -27.94 -2.88 4.03
CA ALA A 459 -28.07 -2.91 5.48
C ALA A 459 -27.28 -4.06 6.13
N ILE A 460 -27.17 -5.21 5.45
CA ILE A 460 -26.32 -6.32 5.90
C ILE A 460 -24.83 -5.98 5.74
N GLY A 461 -24.46 -5.27 4.67
CA GLY A 461 -23.10 -4.72 4.52
C GLY A 461 -22.72 -3.78 5.66
N ASP A 462 -23.60 -2.82 5.98
CA ASP A 462 -23.39 -1.90 7.10
C ASP A 462 -23.25 -2.62 8.45
N LEU A 463 -24.07 -3.67 8.68
CA LEU A 463 -23.96 -4.51 9.87
C LEU A 463 -22.64 -5.27 9.91
N ARG A 464 -22.22 -5.88 8.80
CA ARG A 464 -20.95 -6.64 8.70
C ARG A 464 -19.76 -5.77 9.05
N ASP A 465 -19.73 -4.56 8.49
CA ASP A 465 -18.63 -3.62 8.68
C ASP A 465 -18.57 -3.17 10.15
N ALA A 466 -19.73 -2.88 10.76
CA ALA A 466 -19.82 -2.53 12.18
C ALA A 466 -19.36 -3.68 13.10
N VAL A 467 -19.85 -4.91 12.89
CA VAL A 467 -19.48 -6.09 13.69
C VAL A 467 -17.99 -6.42 13.55
N THR A 468 -17.45 -6.32 12.33
CA THR A 468 -16.03 -6.61 12.07
C THR A 468 -15.12 -5.55 12.68
N ALA A 469 -15.53 -4.28 12.65
CA ALA A 469 -14.80 -3.20 13.31
C ALA A 469 -14.78 -3.39 14.84
N HIS A 470 -15.93 -3.75 15.42
CA HIS A 470 -16.06 -4.02 16.85
C HIS A 470 -15.20 -5.20 17.31
N ALA A 471 -15.31 -6.37 16.67
CA ALA A 471 -14.48 -7.55 16.98
C ALA A 471 -12.97 -7.24 16.93
N ARG A 472 -12.54 -6.43 15.95
CA ARG A 472 -11.15 -5.95 15.85
C ARG A 472 -10.76 -5.01 17.00
N ASN A 473 -11.66 -4.14 17.43
CA ASN A 473 -11.42 -3.24 18.55
C ASN A 473 -11.30 -4.01 19.86
N GLU A 474 -12.13 -5.02 20.11
CA GLU A 474 -12.04 -5.87 21.31
C GLU A 474 -10.74 -6.68 21.34
N GLU A 475 -10.39 -7.34 20.23
CA GLU A 475 -9.13 -8.10 20.11
C GLU A 475 -7.88 -7.23 20.29
N ARG A 476 -8.00 -5.91 20.04
CA ARG A 476 -6.90 -4.94 20.12
C ARG A 476 -6.83 -4.21 21.47
N LEU A 477 -7.98 -3.84 22.03
CA LEU A 477 -8.09 -2.92 23.16
C LEU A 477 -8.45 -3.62 24.46
N GLU A 478 -9.26 -4.67 24.43
CA GLU A 478 -9.84 -5.28 25.63
C GLU A 478 -9.24 -6.66 25.94
N PHE A 479 -9.22 -7.59 24.98
CA PHE A 479 -8.79 -8.98 25.20
C PHE A 479 -7.33 -9.12 25.66
N PRO A 480 -6.35 -8.40 25.09
CA PRO A 480 -4.96 -8.49 25.53
C PRO A 480 -4.78 -8.01 26.97
N GLN A 481 -5.48 -6.93 27.33
CA GLN A 481 -5.44 -6.34 28.66
C GLN A 481 -6.04 -7.29 29.70
N LEU A 482 -7.11 -8.01 29.36
CA LEU A 482 -7.68 -9.04 30.22
C LEU A 482 -6.72 -10.21 30.43
N ARG A 483 -6.02 -10.68 29.39
CA ARG A 483 -4.99 -11.73 29.53
C ARG A 483 -3.81 -11.30 30.38
N GLU A 484 -3.44 -10.03 30.34
CA GLU A 484 -2.34 -9.50 31.14
C GLU A 484 -2.73 -9.32 32.62
N HIS A 485 -3.97 -8.90 32.90
CA HIS A 485 -4.40 -8.48 34.24
C HIS A 485 -5.18 -9.56 35.02
N LEU A 486 -5.52 -10.69 34.41
CA LEU A 486 -6.25 -11.79 35.04
C LEU A 486 -5.46 -13.10 35.10
N PRO A 487 -5.59 -13.88 36.19
CA PRO A 487 -5.01 -15.22 36.24
C PRO A 487 -5.61 -16.14 35.17
N ALA A 488 -4.75 -16.91 34.48
CA ALA A 488 -5.18 -17.84 33.43
C ALA A 488 -6.22 -18.88 33.89
N GLU A 489 -6.21 -19.30 35.17
CA GLU A 489 -7.24 -20.19 35.73
C GLU A 489 -8.62 -19.54 35.78
N GLN A 490 -8.68 -18.23 36.01
CA GLN A 490 -9.92 -17.47 36.05
C GLN A 490 -10.53 -17.36 34.64
N LEU A 491 -9.71 -17.05 33.63
CA LEU A 491 -10.15 -17.00 32.24
C LEU A 491 -10.63 -18.38 31.75
N ARG A 492 -9.96 -19.46 32.16
CA ARG A 492 -10.36 -20.86 31.85
C ARG A 492 -11.69 -21.25 32.49
N ALA A 493 -11.93 -20.87 33.74
CA ALA A 493 -13.21 -21.14 34.40
C ALA A 493 -14.40 -20.48 33.69
N MET A 494 -14.17 -19.35 33.02
CA MET A 494 -15.20 -18.56 32.33
C MET A 494 -15.45 -19.01 30.88
N ALA A 495 -14.54 -19.77 30.28
CA ALA A 495 -14.67 -20.26 28.90
C ALA A 495 -15.96 -21.05 28.65
N SER A 496 -16.37 -21.88 29.62
CA SER A 496 -17.60 -22.67 29.52
C SER A 496 -18.88 -21.84 29.60
N ALA A 497 -18.82 -20.63 30.17
CA ALA A 497 -19.95 -19.72 30.25
C ALA A 497 -20.13 -18.95 28.92
N ALA A 498 -19.05 -18.49 28.31
CA ALA A 498 -19.09 -17.82 27.00
C ALA A 498 -19.40 -18.77 25.82
N ALA A 499 -19.13 -20.07 25.98
CA ALA A 499 -19.47 -21.08 24.99
C ALA A 499 -20.95 -21.52 25.01
N ARG A 500 -21.78 -20.98 25.92
CA ARG A 500 -23.20 -21.36 26.00
C ARG A 500 -24.01 -20.59 24.94
N PRO A 501 -24.88 -21.27 24.18
CA PRO A 501 -25.86 -20.57 23.35
C PRO A 501 -26.81 -19.77 24.26
N ALA A 502 -27.20 -18.58 23.80
CA ALA A 502 -28.18 -17.75 24.50
C ALA A 502 -29.45 -18.57 24.77
N VAL A 503 -29.91 -18.60 26.03
CA VAL A 503 -31.21 -19.17 26.36
C VAL A 503 -32.26 -18.18 25.85
N PRO A 504 -33.22 -18.61 25.00
CA PRO A 504 -34.24 -17.69 24.51
C PRO A 504 -35.07 -17.18 25.70
N ALA A 505 -35.20 -15.86 25.80
CA ALA A 505 -36.05 -15.18 26.78
C ALA A 505 -37.54 -15.29 26.40
#